data_AF-A0A7J6S2V7-F1
#
_entry.id   AF-A0A7J6S2V7-F1
#
_cell.length_a   1.000
_cell.length_b   1.000
_cell.length_c   1.000
_cell.angle_alpha   90.00
_cell.angle_beta   90.00
_cell.angle_gamma   90.00
#
_symmetry.space_group_name_H-M   'P 1'
#
loop_
_entity.id
_entity.type
_entity.pdbx_description
1 polymer ?
#
loop_
_entity_poly.entity_id
_entity_poly.type
_entity_poly.pdbx_seq_one_letter_code
_entity_poly.pdbx_strand_id
1 'polypeptide(L)'
;EMALYEQQEANKKAFEDLKEQQKDAKRAQKFQSSMSELGEQSESSSVSMNKDEAARSVGVSIPWEHKSEARAKSFWAAEEMPEFQKECKKPESLVPRCPMTGKKLRLKDLVPVKFELTNDAKGKDTDYAGMYCCAVSKKPITHQRCVLLRPSGVVIIEKVFDELVKNAEDPRCPVTGKKLDLKKDIIRLQPGGTGFCSHNKVEVSRDAFLRPKGNETGTRALKI
;
A
#
# COMPACT_ATOMS: atom_id res chain seq x y z
N GLU A 1 18.11 -9.22 -0.85
CA GLU A 1 17.50 -7.93 -1.26
C GLU A 1 18.52 -6.80 -1.44
N MET A 2 19.48 -6.56 -0.53
CA MET A 2 20.51 -5.51 -0.75
C MET A 2 21.38 -5.73 -1.99
N ALA A 3 21.82 -6.97 -2.25
CA ALA A 3 22.63 -7.30 -3.43
C ALA A 3 21.91 -7.01 -4.77
N LEU A 4 20.58 -7.17 -4.82
CA LEU A 4 19.78 -6.85 -6.01
C LEU A 4 19.68 -5.34 -6.23
N TYR A 5 19.67 -4.54 -5.16
CA TYR A 5 19.66 -3.08 -5.25
C TYR A 5 21.00 -2.55 -5.77
N GLU A 6 22.12 -3.07 -5.25
CA GLU A 6 23.46 -2.70 -5.70
C GLU A 6 23.67 -3.07 -7.17
N GLN A 7 23.18 -4.24 -7.60
CA GLN A 7 23.22 -4.67 -9.00
C GLN A 7 22.36 -3.77 -9.90
N GLN A 8 21.18 -3.34 -9.45
CA GLN A 8 20.36 -2.37 -10.18
C GLN A 8 21.02 -0.99 -10.29
N GLU A 9 21.70 -0.54 -9.23
CA GLU A 9 22.41 0.76 -9.24
C GLU A 9 23.63 0.73 -10.16
N ALA A 10 24.38 -0.38 -10.17
CA ALA A 10 25.49 -0.60 -11.10
C ALA A 10 24.99 -0.64 -12.56
N ASN A 11 23.89 -1.34 -12.84
CA ASN A 11 23.30 -1.39 -14.18
C ASN A 11 22.80 -0.01 -14.64
N LYS A 12 22.24 0.81 -13.75
CA LYS A 12 21.83 2.19 -14.05
C LYS A 12 23.04 3.08 -14.40
N LYS A 13 24.14 2.97 -13.65
CA LYS A 13 25.38 3.72 -13.92
C LYS A 13 25.98 3.30 -15.27
N ALA A 14 26.13 2.00 -15.51
CA ALA A 14 26.64 1.49 -16.77
C ALA A 14 25.79 1.92 -17.98
N PHE A 15 24.46 2.00 -17.82
CA PHE A 15 23.57 2.49 -18.87
C PHE A 15 23.74 3.99 -19.17
N GLU A 16 23.91 4.82 -18.13
CA GLU A 16 24.19 6.24 -18.31
C GLU A 16 25.57 6.48 -18.95
N ASP A 17 26.59 5.72 -18.55
CA ASP A 17 27.94 5.80 -19.15
C ASP A 17 27.93 5.42 -20.64
N LEU A 18 27.20 4.35 -21.00
CA LEU A 18 27.02 3.96 -22.41
C LEU A 18 26.28 5.02 -23.21
N LYS A 19 25.29 5.68 -22.60
CA LYS A 19 24.52 6.76 -23.23
C LYS A 19 25.37 8.01 -23.41
N GLU A 20 26.27 8.32 -22.49
CA GLU A 20 27.23 9.41 -22.60
C GLU A 20 28.27 9.14 -23.69
N GLN A 21 28.86 7.93 -23.72
CA GLN A 21 29.75 7.50 -24.80
C GLN A 21 29.08 7.55 -26.18
N GLN A 22 27.80 7.16 -26.28
CA GLN A 22 27.05 7.29 -27.54
C GLN A 22 26.81 8.75 -27.95
N LYS A 23 26.57 9.65 -26.98
CA LYS A 23 26.44 11.09 -27.28
C LYS A 23 27.76 11.68 -27.75
N ASP A 24 28.87 11.32 -27.11
CA ASP A 24 30.20 11.79 -27.49
C ASP A 24 30.62 11.23 -28.84
N ALA A 25 30.36 9.94 -29.11
CA ALA A 25 30.58 9.34 -30.43
C ALA A 25 29.73 10.02 -31.51
N LYS A 26 28.45 10.30 -31.24
CA LYS A 26 27.59 11.07 -32.17
C LYS A 26 28.08 12.50 -32.37
N ARG A 27 28.61 13.15 -31.33
CA ARG A 27 29.18 14.50 -31.42
C ARG A 27 30.47 14.50 -32.26
N ALA A 28 31.34 13.51 -32.07
CA ALA A 28 32.55 13.33 -32.86
C ALA A 28 32.22 13.00 -34.32
N GLN A 29 31.23 12.13 -34.57
CA GLN A 29 30.75 11.82 -35.91
C GLN A 29 30.15 13.05 -36.60
N LYS A 30 29.36 13.87 -35.88
CA LYS A 30 28.79 15.12 -36.40
C LYS A 30 29.87 16.17 -36.71
N PHE A 31 30.94 16.20 -35.90
CA PHE A 31 32.09 17.05 -36.16
C PHE A 31 32.86 16.59 -37.41
N GLN A 32 33.11 15.29 -37.55
CA GLN A 32 33.75 14.73 -38.74
C GLN A 32 32.90 14.95 -40.00
N SER A 33 31.58 14.74 -39.92
CA SER A 33 30.68 14.97 -41.06
C SER A 33 30.62 16.45 -41.44
N SER A 34 30.58 17.36 -40.47
CA SER A 34 30.64 18.81 -40.74
C SER A 34 31.98 19.23 -41.35
N MET A 35 33.07 18.52 -41.05
CA MET A 35 34.40 18.77 -41.61
C MET A 35 34.54 18.23 -43.04
N SER A 36 33.89 17.10 -43.35
CA SER A 36 33.78 16.59 -44.73
C SER A 36 32.78 17.39 -45.58
N GLU A 37 31.72 17.92 -44.97
CA GLU A 37 30.69 18.74 -45.64
C GLU A 37 31.19 20.15 -46.01
N LEU A 38 32.24 20.64 -45.32
CA LEU A 38 33.01 21.81 -45.77
C LEU A 38 33.92 21.53 -46.99
N GLY A 39 34.04 20.27 -47.41
CA GLY A 39 34.76 19.84 -48.62
C GLY A 39 33.86 19.59 -49.85
N GLU A 40 32.54 19.47 -49.68
CA GLU A 40 31.61 19.14 -50.76
C GLU A 40 30.27 19.88 -50.55
N GLN A 41 30.17 21.12 -51.03
CA GLN A 41 28.89 21.82 -51.11
C GLN A 41 28.17 21.47 -52.42
N SER A 42 27.09 20.68 -52.34
CA SER A 42 25.91 20.85 -53.21
C SER A 42 24.67 20.12 -52.68
N GLU A 43 23.77 20.91 -52.09
CA GLU A 43 22.30 20.89 -52.16
C GLU A 43 21.49 19.61 -51.84
N SER A 44 20.80 19.62 -50.69
CA SER A 44 19.35 19.93 -50.57
C SER A 44 18.67 19.15 -49.43
N SER A 45 18.05 19.89 -48.53
CA SER A 45 17.27 19.40 -47.39
C SER A 45 15.77 19.48 -47.70
N SER A 46 15.07 18.34 -47.71
CA SER A 46 13.60 18.29 -47.71
C SER A 46 13.07 17.78 -46.36
N VAL A 47 12.33 18.66 -45.68
CA VAL A 47 11.58 18.42 -44.44
C VAL A 47 10.35 17.54 -44.72
N SER A 48 10.21 16.43 -44.00
CA SER A 48 9.03 15.56 -44.02
C SER A 48 8.11 15.85 -42.82
N MET A 49 6.81 15.97 -43.14
CA MET A 49 5.71 16.36 -42.27
C MET A 49 5.31 15.28 -41.25
N ASN A 50 4.78 15.75 -40.12
CA ASN A 50 4.40 15.00 -38.91
C ASN A 50 3.34 13.92 -39.17
N LYS A 51 3.54 12.75 -38.54
CA LYS A 51 2.69 11.54 -38.63
C LYS A 51 2.13 11.16 -37.25
N ASP A 52 1.48 12.11 -36.56
CA ASP A 52 1.03 11.91 -35.17
C ASP A 52 -0.50 11.85 -34.99
N GLU A 53 -1.28 11.91 -36.07
CA GLU A 53 -2.75 11.96 -35.98
C GLU A 53 -3.43 10.62 -36.35
N ALA A 54 -2.94 9.51 -35.80
CA ALA A 54 -3.55 8.18 -36.01
C ALA A 54 -3.70 7.33 -34.73
N ALA A 55 -3.52 7.92 -33.54
CA ALA A 55 -3.47 7.16 -32.28
C ALA A 55 -4.73 7.26 -31.40
N ARG A 56 -5.88 7.69 -31.93
CA ARG A 56 -7.11 7.88 -31.13
C ARG A 56 -8.37 7.38 -31.83
N SER A 57 -8.47 6.08 -32.06
CA SER A 57 -9.77 5.42 -32.25
C SER A 57 -9.75 4.03 -31.62
N VAL A 58 -10.13 3.97 -30.34
CA VAL A 58 -10.47 2.73 -29.66
C VAL A 58 -11.84 2.30 -30.20
N GLY A 59 -11.87 1.28 -31.06
CA GLY A 59 -13.13 0.62 -31.44
C GLY A 59 -13.35 0.27 -32.91
N VAL A 60 -12.30 0.11 -33.73
CA VAL A 60 -12.45 -0.33 -35.12
C VAL A 60 -11.54 -1.54 -35.38
N SER A 61 -12.08 -2.54 -36.06
CA SER A 61 -11.37 -3.70 -36.60
C SER A 61 -10.02 -3.28 -37.20
N ILE A 62 -8.93 -3.71 -36.56
CA ILE A 62 -7.57 -3.33 -36.95
C ILE A 62 -7.26 -3.99 -38.30
N PRO A 63 -6.93 -3.21 -39.36
CA PRO A 63 -6.46 -3.76 -40.62
C PRO A 63 -5.25 -4.69 -40.40
N TRP A 64 -5.13 -5.76 -41.19
CA TRP A 64 -4.09 -6.80 -41.00
C TRP A 64 -2.67 -6.22 -40.90
N GLU A 65 -2.39 -5.10 -41.58
CA GLU A 65 -1.10 -4.41 -41.57
C GLU A 65 -0.76 -3.75 -40.23
N HIS A 66 -1.75 -3.40 -39.40
CA HIS A 66 -1.56 -2.78 -38.08
C HIS A 66 -1.67 -3.78 -36.91
N LYS A 67 -1.72 -5.08 -37.22
CA LYS A 67 -1.87 -6.15 -36.20
C LYS A 67 -0.68 -6.19 -35.24
N SER A 68 0.53 -5.91 -35.71
CA SER A 68 1.74 -5.86 -34.88
C SER A 68 1.68 -4.69 -33.89
N GLU A 69 1.31 -3.49 -34.36
CA GLU A 69 1.20 -2.29 -33.53
C GLU A 69 0.08 -2.38 -32.50
N ALA A 70 -1.04 -3.00 -32.86
CA ALA A 70 -2.12 -3.28 -31.93
C ALA A 70 -1.75 -4.35 -30.90
N ARG A 71 -1.01 -5.40 -31.31
CA ARG A 71 -0.49 -6.43 -30.41
C ARG A 71 0.52 -5.83 -29.43
N ALA A 72 1.40 -4.94 -29.90
CA ALA A 72 2.36 -4.21 -29.07
C ALA A 72 1.68 -3.34 -28.00
N LYS A 73 0.48 -2.81 -28.29
CA LYS A 73 -0.32 -2.00 -27.36
C LYS A 73 -1.32 -2.82 -26.53
N SER A 74 -1.40 -4.13 -26.76
CA SER A 74 -2.38 -5.00 -26.10
C SER A 74 -1.84 -5.53 -24.78
N PHE A 75 -2.55 -5.22 -23.70
CA PHE A 75 -2.20 -5.67 -22.34
C PHE A 75 -2.07 -7.19 -22.18
N TRP A 76 -2.76 -7.98 -23.03
CA TRP A 76 -2.79 -9.44 -22.96
C TRP A 76 -1.68 -10.13 -23.78
N ALA A 77 -0.88 -9.39 -24.55
CA ALA A 77 0.23 -9.96 -25.31
C ALA A 77 1.49 -10.03 -24.43
N ALA A 78 1.80 -11.22 -23.92
CA ALA A 78 2.89 -11.43 -22.97
C ALA A 78 4.29 -11.00 -23.47
N GLU A 79 4.52 -11.06 -24.79
CA GLU A 79 5.81 -10.71 -25.44
C GLU A 79 6.08 -9.21 -25.50
N GLU A 80 5.02 -8.39 -25.47
CA GLU A 80 5.08 -6.93 -25.68
C GLU A 80 4.68 -6.17 -24.41
N MET A 81 4.54 -6.87 -23.29
CA MET A 81 4.33 -6.21 -22.01
C MET A 81 5.54 -5.31 -21.75
N PRO A 82 5.35 -3.99 -21.50
CA PRO A 82 6.46 -3.16 -21.07
C PRO A 82 7.02 -3.81 -19.82
N GLU A 83 8.29 -4.26 -19.89
CA GLU A 83 8.97 -4.86 -18.76
C GLU A 83 8.87 -3.88 -17.60
N PHE A 84 8.03 -4.20 -16.62
CA PHE A 84 7.84 -3.35 -15.47
C PHE A 84 9.11 -3.45 -14.65
N GLN A 85 10.07 -2.57 -14.93
CA GLN A 85 11.22 -2.33 -14.10
C GLN A 85 10.71 -1.82 -12.76
N LYS A 86 10.46 -2.76 -11.84
CA LYS A 86 10.20 -2.47 -10.45
C LYS A 86 11.43 -1.74 -9.94
N GLU A 87 11.33 -0.41 -9.85
CA GLU A 87 12.30 0.37 -9.11
C GLU A 87 12.23 -0.10 -7.66
N CYS A 88 13.16 -0.99 -7.28
CA CYS A 88 13.29 -1.44 -5.91
C CYS A 88 13.75 -0.23 -5.09
N LYS A 89 12.78 0.45 -4.47
CA LYS A 89 13.07 1.50 -3.51
C LYS A 89 13.90 0.89 -2.38
N LYS A 90 14.94 1.61 -1.95
CA LYS A 90 15.77 1.23 -0.81
C LYS A 90 14.83 0.86 0.35
N PRO A 91 14.92 -0.37 0.91
CA PRO A 91 14.04 -0.76 1.99
C PRO A 91 14.17 0.24 3.13
N GLU A 92 13.07 0.90 3.46
CA GLU A 92 13.06 2.02 4.40
C GLU A 92 13.18 1.50 5.83
N SER A 93 14.44 1.23 6.22
CA SER A 93 14.95 0.86 7.55
C SER A 93 14.60 -0.54 8.06
N LEU A 94 15.56 -1.13 8.79
CA LEU A 94 15.46 -2.38 9.56
C LEU A 94 14.38 -2.35 10.66
N VAL A 95 13.70 -1.21 10.86
CA VAL A 95 12.68 -1.06 11.90
C VAL A 95 11.38 -1.69 11.40
N PRO A 96 10.85 -2.72 12.09
CA PRO A 96 9.62 -3.36 11.68
C PRO A 96 8.47 -2.35 11.69
N ARG A 97 7.67 -2.34 10.62
CA ARG A 97 6.48 -1.51 10.50
C ARG A 97 5.24 -2.34 10.75
N CYS A 98 4.21 -1.72 11.30
CA CYS A 98 2.90 -2.35 11.43
C CYS A 98 2.30 -2.61 10.03
N PRO A 99 1.89 -3.84 9.69
CA PRO A 99 1.39 -4.18 8.36
C PRO A 99 0.07 -3.46 8.00
N MET A 100 -0.73 -3.10 9.01
CA MET A 100 -2.01 -2.42 8.81
C MET A 100 -1.89 -0.89 8.73
N THR A 101 -0.92 -0.29 9.45
CA THR A 101 -0.86 1.18 9.61
C THR A 101 0.42 1.82 9.08
N GLY A 102 1.43 1.02 8.71
CA GLY A 102 2.75 1.51 8.29
C GLY A 102 3.56 2.23 9.38
N LYS A 103 3.04 2.32 10.61
CA LYS A 103 3.72 2.97 11.74
C LYS A 103 4.91 2.14 12.20
N LYS A 104 5.98 2.81 12.65
CA LYS A 104 7.16 2.16 13.26
C LYS A 104 6.71 1.41 14.51
N LEU A 105 7.04 0.12 14.61
CA LEU A 105 6.67 -0.75 15.71
C LEU A 105 7.92 -1.14 16.49
N ARG A 106 7.92 -0.94 17.81
CA ARG A 106 9.01 -1.42 18.67
C ARG A 106 8.52 -2.61 19.47
N LEU A 107 9.44 -3.48 19.87
CA LEU A 107 9.12 -4.65 20.71
C LEU A 107 8.39 -4.28 22.01
N LYS A 108 8.71 -3.11 22.58
CA LYS A 108 8.04 -2.58 23.79
C LYS A 108 6.58 -2.20 23.58
N ASP A 109 6.19 -1.93 22.34
CA ASP A 109 4.83 -1.54 21.98
C ASP A 109 3.95 -2.77 21.69
N LEU A 110 4.53 -3.98 21.63
CA LEU A 110 3.81 -5.24 21.50
C LEU A 110 3.24 -5.66 22.85
N VAL A 111 1.95 -6.02 22.85
CA VAL A 111 1.23 -6.42 24.06
C VAL A 111 0.71 -7.85 23.85
N PRO A 112 0.99 -8.79 24.78
CA PRO A 112 0.41 -10.12 24.71
C PRO A 112 -1.09 -10.02 24.97
N VAL A 113 -1.90 -10.53 24.04
CA VAL A 113 -3.36 -10.51 24.17
C VAL A 113 -3.84 -11.84 24.70
N LYS A 114 -4.62 -11.79 25.79
CA LYS A 114 -5.27 -12.95 26.40
C LYS A 114 -6.75 -12.91 26.02
N PHE A 115 -7.11 -13.73 25.05
CA PHE A 115 -8.50 -13.95 24.70
C PHE A 115 -9.08 -15.07 25.56
N GLU A 116 -10.30 -14.86 26.03
CA GLU A 116 -11.09 -15.90 26.66
C GLU A 116 -12.15 -16.37 25.67
N LEU A 117 -12.41 -17.67 25.68
CA LEU A 117 -13.44 -18.30 24.87
C LEU A 117 -14.67 -18.52 25.74
N THR A 118 -15.86 -18.42 25.14
CA THR A 118 -17.10 -18.85 25.80
C THR A 118 -17.03 -20.36 26.03
N ASN A 119 -17.18 -20.80 27.28
CA ASN A 119 -17.25 -22.23 27.63
C ASN A 119 -18.68 -22.74 27.50
N ASP A 120 -18.87 -23.76 26.66
CA ASP A 120 -20.14 -24.50 26.47
C ASP A 120 -20.45 -25.47 27.62
N ALA A 121 -20.20 -25.07 28.87
CA ALA A 121 -20.31 -25.98 30.01
C ALA A 121 -21.76 -26.27 30.45
N LYS A 122 -22.79 -25.70 29.81
CA LYS A 122 -24.19 -25.97 30.15
C LYS A 122 -25.12 -26.01 28.92
N GLY A 123 -24.98 -27.06 28.11
CA GLY A 123 -26.09 -27.81 27.51
C GLY A 123 -27.19 -27.02 26.82
N LYS A 124 -26.87 -25.94 26.11
CA LYS A 124 -27.78 -25.32 25.13
C LYS A 124 -26.96 -24.96 23.91
N ASP A 125 -27.36 -25.51 22.77
CA ASP A 125 -26.93 -25.09 21.45
C ASP A 125 -27.16 -23.57 21.34
N THR A 126 -26.12 -22.80 21.60
CA THR A 126 -26.12 -21.38 21.29
C THR A 126 -25.11 -21.22 20.18
N ASP A 127 -25.49 -20.50 19.12
CA ASP A 127 -24.65 -20.23 17.93
C ASP A 127 -23.32 -19.50 18.23
N TYR A 128 -23.00 -19.31 19.51
CA TYR A 128 -21.89 -18.54 20.06
C TYR A 128 -20.85 -19.41 20.80
N ALA A 129 -20.98 -20.73 20.72
CA ALA A 129 -20.01 -21.71 21.18
C ALA A 129 -18.61 -21.44 20.59
N GLY A 130 -17.57 -21.39 21.42
CA GLY A 130 -16.20 -21.11 20.99
C GLY A 130 -15.92 -19.68 20.50
N MET A 131 -16.85 -18.73 20.65
CA MET A 131 -16.59 -17.33 20.33
C MET A 131 -15.78 -16.64 21.43
N TYR A 132 -14.96 -15.66 21.04
CA TYR A 132 -14.23 -14.82 21.99
C TYR A 132 -15.19 -14.00 22.85
N CYS A 133 -14.93 -13.95 24.15
CA CYS A 133 -15.76 -13.25 25.12
C CYS A 133 -15.00 -12.15 25.86
N CYS A 134 -15.77 -11.19 26.38
CA CYS A 134 -15.25 -10.15 27.26
C CYS A 134 -14.86 -10.76 28.61
N ALA A 135 -13.67 -10.44 29.11
CA ALA A 135 -13.17 -11.07 30.34
C ALA A 135 -14.00 -10.76 31.60
N VAL A 136 -14.68 -9.61 31.63
CA VAL A 136 -15.52 -9.18 32.77
C VAL A 136 -16.95 -9.69 32.63
N SER A 137 -17.62 -9.36 31.52
CA SER A 137 -19.04 -9.66 31.35
C SER A 137 -19.31 -11.07 30.82
N LYS A 138 -18.27 -11.78 30.36
CA LYS A 138 -18.35 -13.08 29.66
C LYS A 138 -19.33 -13.10 28.49
N LYS A 139 -19.69 -11.94 27.95
CA LYS A 139 -20.53 -11.80 26.76
C LYS A 139 -19.69 -12.05 25.50
N PRO A 140 -20.22 -12.76 24.49
CA PRO A 140 -19.52 -12.97 23.22
C PRO A 140 -19.32 -11.64 22.47
N ILE A 141 -18.15 -11.49 21.86
CA ILE A 141 -17.74 -10.31 21.10
C ILE A 141 -18.10 -10.52 19.62
N THR A 142 -19.21 -9.91 19.18
CA THR A 142 -19.65 -9.97 17.78
C THR A 142 -19.35 -8.67 17.02
N HIS A 143 -20.09 -7.59 17.32
CA HIS A 143 -19.93 -6.28 16.66
C HIS A 143 -19.55 -5.16 17.63
N GLN A 144 -19.32 -5.51 18.90
CA GLN A 144 -19.10 -4.53 19.95
C GLN A 144 -17.69 -3.96 19.85
N ARG A 145 -17.53 -2.67 20.10
CA ARG A 145 -16.21 -2.06 20.22
C ARG A 145 -15.53 -2.58 21.48
N CYS A 146 -14.26 -2.95 21.35
CA CYS A 146 -13.48 -3.52 22.43
C CYS A 146 -12.24 -2.69 22.70
N VAL A 147 -11.81 -2.77 23.94
CA VAL A 147 -10.62 -2.10 24.48
C VAL A 147 -9.71 -3.17 25.04
N LEU A 148 -8.45 -3.12 24.64
CA LEU A 148 -7.37 -3.90 25.21
C LEU A 148 -6.64 -3.08 26.27
N LEU A 149 -6.45 -3.67 27.45
CA LEU A 149 -5.65 -3.08 28.53
C LEU A 149 -4.19 -3.54 28.42
N ARG A 150 -3.25 -2.62 28.18
CA ARG A 150 -1.82 -2.95 28.02
C ARG A 150 -1.20 -3.77 29.18
N PRO A 151 -1.35 -3.40 30.47
CA PRO A 151 -0.61 -4.09 31.54
C PRO A 151 -1.13 -5.50 31.87
N SER A 152 -2.36 -5.80 31.44
CA SER A 152 -3.01 -7.09 31.71
C SER A 152 -3.14 -7.96 30.46
N GLY A 153 -3.14 -7.36 29.27
CA GLY A 153 -3.40 -8.06 28.02
C GLY A 153 -4.86 -8.49 27.86
N VAL A 154 -5.77 -7.97 28.68
CA VAL A 154 -7.16 -8.41 28.77
C VAL A 154 -8.04 -7.56 27.85
N VAL A 155 -8.98 -8.21 27.15
CA VAL A 155 -9.95 -7.57 26.25
C VAL A 155 -11.27 -7.36 26.97
N ILE A 156 -11.79 -6.13 26.91
CA ILE A 156 -13.04 -5.70 27.54
C ILE A 156 -13.89 -4.96 26.51
N ILE A 157 -15.21 -5.10 26.59
CA ILE A 157 -16.14 -4.30 25.77
C ILE A 157 -16.11 -2.83 26.21
N GLU A 158 -16.13 -1.89 25.26
CA GLU A 158 -16.03 -0.44 25.52
C GLU A 158 -17.11 0.05 26.49
N LYS A 159 -18.35 -0.46 26.41
CA LYS A 159 -19.43 -0.13 27.37
C LYS A 159 -19.06 -0.48 28.83
N VAL A 160 -18.54 -1.70 29.03
CA VAL A 160 -18.15 -2.19 30.36
C VAL A 160 -16.90 -1.46 30.86
N PHE A 161 -15.99 -1.10 29.94
CA PHE A 161 -14.83 -0.27 30.23
C PHE A 161 -15.23 1.13 30.71
N ASP A 162 -16.23 1.74 30.08
CA ASP A 162 -16.72 3.07 30.42
C ASP A 162 -17.36 3.08 31.81
N GLU A 163 -18.17 2.07 32.12
CA GLU A 163 -18.82 1.93 33.42
C GLU A 163 -17.81 1.70 34.56
N LEU A 164 -16.84 0.80 34.36
CA LEU A 164 -15.96 0.33 35.44
C LEU A 164 -14.65 1.12 35.58
N VAL A 165 -14.09 1.63 34.48
CA VAL A 165 -12.74 2.21 34.49
C VAL A 165 -12.76 3.72 34.28
N LYS A 166 -13.67 4.26 33.45
CA LYS A 166 -13.74 5.72 33.26
C LYS A 166 -14.37 6.44 34.45
N ASN A 167 -15.35 5.81 35.10
CA ASN A 167 -16.07 6.41 36.23
C ASN A 167 -15.39 6.15 37.59
N ALA A 168 -14.36 5.29 37.63
CA ALA A 168 -13.62 5.00 38.86
C ALA A 168 -12.59 6.10 39.15
N GLU A 169 -12.52 6.52 40.42
CA GLU A 169 -11.51 7.47 40.90
C GLU A 169 -10.09 6.91 40.75
N ASP A 170 -9.93 5.59 40.95
CA ASP A 170 -8.68 4.85 40.73
C ASP A 170 -8.80 3.93 39.50
N PRO A 171 -8.25 4.32 38.33
CA PRO A 171 -8.32 3.51 37.12
C PRO A 171 -7.48 2.24 37.29
N ARG A 172 -8.17 1.12 37.44
CA ARG A 172 -7.57 -0.20 37.72
C ARG A 172 -8.16 -1.26 36.81
N CYS A 173 -7.36 -2.27 36.46
CA CYS A 173 -7.86 -3.39 35.69
C CYS A 173 -8.86 -4.19 36.53
N PRO A 174 -10.09 -4.41 36.06
CA PRO A 174 -11.15 -5.07 36.83
C PRO A 174 -10.89 -6.55 37.09
N VAL A 175 -10.01 -7.19 36.32
CA VAL A 175 -9.70 -8.63 36.45
C VAL A 175 -8.43 -8.85 37.27
N THR A 176 -7.37 -8.06 37.05
CA THR A 176 -6.05 -8.30 37.64
C THR A 176 -5.66 -7.31 38.73
N GLY A 177 -6.42 -6.23 38.93
CA GLY A 177 -6.07 -5.22 39.92
C GLY A 177 -4.78 -4.46 39.61
N LYS A 178 -4.32 -4.40 38.35
CA LYS A 178 -3.17 -3.56 37.97
C LYS A 178 -3.61 -2.12 37.73
N LYS A 179 -2.82 -1.14 38.19
CA LYS A 179 -3.07 0.29 37.93
C LYS A 179 -3.00 0.56 36.41
N LEU A 180 -3.85 1.45 35.91
CA LEU A 180 -3.98 1.77 34.50
C LEU A 180 -3.76 3.26 34.24
N ASP A 181 -2.90 3.60 33.28
CA ASP A 181 -2.82 4.96 32.77
C ASP A 181 -3.82 5.16 31.62
N LEU A 182 -4.88 5.94 31.83
CA LEU A 182 -5.96 6.15 30.83
C LEU A 182 -5.45 6.60 29.44
N LYS A 183 -4.37 7.39 29.39
CA LYS A 183 -3.86 7.91 28.11
C LYS A 183 -2.99 6.91 27.35
N LYS A 184 -2.22 6.10 28.08
CA LYS A 184 -1.23 5.22 27.47
C LYS A 184 -1.79 3.82 27.30
N ASP A 185 -2.36 3.25 28.35
CA ASP A 185 -2.60 1.80 28.46
C ASP A 185 -3.91 1.32 27.83
N ILE A 186 -4.72 2.26 27.34
CA ILE A 186 -5.96 1.98 26.62
C ILE A 186 -5.64 1.85 25.13
N ILE A 187 -5.80 0.65 24.58
CA ILE A 187 -5.72 0.41 23.14
C ILE A 187 -7.13 0.08 22.64
N ARG A 188 -7.72 0.98 21.84
CA ARG A 188 -9.03 0.74 21.24
C ARG A 188 -8.87 -0.15 20.02
N LEU A 189 -9.52 -1.31 20.04
CA LEU A 189 -9.50 -2.26 18.94
C LEU A 189 -10.47 -1.80 17.85
N GLN A 190 -10.06 -1.99 16.60
CA GLN A 190 -10.95 -1.73 15.47
C GLN A 190 -11.93 -2.90 15.33
N PRO A 191 -13.23 -2.64 15.15
CA PRO A 191 -14.18 -3.70 14.84
C PRO A 191 -13.84 -4.30 13.47
N GLY A 192 -14.00 -5.61 13.34
CA GLY A 192 -13.86 -6.28 12.05
C GLY A 192 -14.89 -5.75 11.05
N GLY A 193 -14.45 -5.53 9.81
CA GLY A 193 -15.34 -5.21 8.70
C GLY A 193 -16.18 -6.43 8.35
N THR A 194 -17.40 -6.50 8.87
CA THR A 194 -18.39 -7.46 8.37
C THR A 194 -18.97 -6.90 7.07
N GLY A 195 -19.31 -7.74 6.10
CA GLY A 195 -19.82 -7.33 4.78
C GLY A 195 -21.18 -6.61 4.79
N PHE A 196 -21.62 -6.12 5.95
CA PHE A 196 -22.89 -5.45 6.18
C PHE A 196 -22.64 -4.02 6.67
N CYS A 197 -22.76 -3.05 5.77
CA CYS A 197 -22.44 -1.63 6.03
C CYS A 197 -23.45 -0.87 6.92
N SER A 198 -24.53 -1.52 7.37
CA SER A 198 -25.63 -0.81 8.06
C SER A 198 -25.27 -0.39 9.50
N HIS A 199 -24.46 -1.18 10.21
CA HIS A 199 -24.26 -0.98 11.66
C HIS A 199 -23.02 -0.19 12.06
N ASN A 200 -22.04 -0.02 11.16
CA ASN A 200 -20.86 0.79 11.40
C ASN A 200 -20.70 1.79 10.26
N LYS A 201 -20.35 3.03 10.59
CA LYS A 201 -19.89 4.03 9.61
C LYS A 201 -18.50 3.60 9.12
N VAL A 202 -18.47 2.59 8.25
CA VAL A 202 -17.25 2.11 7.60
C VAL A 202 -16.99 3.05 6.44
N GLU A 203 -16.40 4.19 6.75
CA GLU A 203 -15.81 5.04 5.72
C GLU A 203 -14.65 4.24 5.13
N VAL A 204 -14.64 4.07 3.81
CA VAL A 204 -13.45 3.52 3.13
C VAL A 204 -12.33 4.53 3.34
N SER A 205 -11.60 4.40 4.44
CA SER A 205 -10.26 4.96 4.55
C SER A 205 -9.53 4.39 3.36
N ARG A 206 -9.15 5.26 2.42
CA ARG A 206 -8.28 4.87 1.31
C ARG A 206 -6.95 4.46 1.93
N ASP A 207 -6.87 3.21 2.38
CA ASP A 207 -5.64 2.62 2.86
C ASP A 207 -4.72 2.56 1.65
N ALA A 208 -3.78 3.51 1.62
CA ALA A 208 -2.84 3.76 0.52
C ALA A 208 -1.86 2.61 0.26
N PHE A 209 -2.10 1.45 0.87
CA PHE A 209 -1.30 0.24 0.76
C PHE A 209 -1.72 -0.63 -0.43
N LEU A 210 -3.01 -0.68 -0.78
CA LEU A 210 -3.52 -1.54 -1.86
C LEU A 210 -3.62 -0.85 -3.22
N ARG A 211 -3.46 0.48 -3.30
CA ARG A 211 -3.33 1.20 -4.57
C ARG A 211 -2.11 2.12 -4.55
N PRO A 212 -1.13 1.94 -5.44
CA PRO A 212 -0.14 2.98 -5.66
C PRO A 212 -0.86 4.26 -6.08
N LYS A 213 -0.50 5.40 -5.45
CA LYS A 213 -1.03 6.71 -5.84
C LYS A 213 -0.60 6.97 -7.29
N GLY A 214 -1.55 6.85 -8.22
CA GLY A 214 -1.42 7.50 -9.53
C GLY A 214 -1.32 9.00 -9.30
N ASN A 215 -0.43 9.67 -10.04
CA ASN A 215 -0.30 11.12 -9.99
C ASN A 215 -1.55 11.75 -10.61
N GLU A 216 -2.55 12.06 -9.79
CA GLU A 216 -3.74 12.80 -10.21
C GLU A 216 -3.65 14.21 -9.64
N THR A 217 -2.99 15.09 -10.38
CA THR A 217 -3.23 16.54 -10.33
C THR A 217 -4.63 16.79 -10.87
N GLY A 218 -5.63 16.88 -9.98
CA GLY A 218 -7.01 17.11 -10.38
C GLY A 218 -7.95 17.29 -9.20
N THR A 219 -8.12 18.55 -8.79
CA THR A 219 -9.33 19.12 -8.16
C THR A 219 -10.44 18.17 -7.68
N ARG A 220 -10.73 18.19 -6.37
CA ARG A 220 -12.02 18.68 -5.85
C ARG A 220 -12.03 18.72 -4.33
N ALA A 221 -12.03 19.95 -3.81
CA ALA A 221 -12.62 20.24 -2.53
C ALA A 221 -14.12 19.93 -2.61
N LEU A 222 -14.62 19.12 -1.68
CA LEU A 222 -16.02 19.14 -1.28
C LEU A 222 -16.07 19.16 0.24
N LYS A 223 -16.25 20.38 0.73
CA LYS A 223 -16.90 20.73 1.99
C LYS A 223 -18.31 20.13 1.94
N ILE A 224 -18.66 19.34 2.95
CA ILE A 224 -19.87 19.39 3.82
C ILE A 224 -19.55 18.48 5.00
#